data_AF-A0A2V8HCW5-F1
#
_entry.id   AF-A0A2V8HCW5-F1
#
_cell.length_a   1.000
_cell.length_b   1.000
_cell.length_c   1.000
_cell.angle_alpha   90.00
_cell.angle_beta   90.00
_cell.angle_gamma   90.00
#
_symmetry.space_group_name_H-M   'P 1'
#
loop_
_entity.id
_entity.type
_entity.pdbx_description
1 polymer ?
#
loop_
_entity_poly.entity_id
_entity_poly.type
_entity_poly.pdbx_seq_one_letter_code
_entity_poly.pdbx_strand_id
1 'polypeptide(L)'
;MPAPQTEQENCVAHNGSLIPVPGRDIMVQAWYQGGVSVFDFTDSAKPVEIAFFDRGPIDATQLIAGGYWSTYWYNGRIYGSEIARGMDVFRLLPSEFLSQNEIDAASLVRSSELNVQAQTRATWPATAVVGRAYLDQLNRAKGIPADRAAAAKSALEHAHGDRTKREAVATQLEQDAGAAETHDAAHLRALAALIRGPRLRYPCVSV
;
A
#
# COMPACT_ATOMS: atom_id res chain seq x y z
N MET A 1 13.57 -24.94 -2.58
CA MET A 1 12.21 -24.42 -2.37
C MET A 1 11.28 -25.62 -2.37
N PRO A 2 10.47 -25.87 -1.33
CA PRO A 2 9.68 -27.10 -1.19
C PRO A 2 8.53 -27.24 -2.20
N ALA A 3 8.07 -26.13 -2.79
CA ALA A 3 7.10 -26.09 -3.88
C ALA A 3 7.74 -25.60 -5.21
N PRO A 4 8.58 -26.40 -5.89
CA PRO A 4 9.13 -26.04 -7.18
C PRO A 4 8.07 -26.16 -8.30
N GLN A 5 7.95 -25.12 -9.13
CA GLN A 5 7.06 -25.12 -10.30
C GLN A 5 7.71 -25.82 -11.50
N THR A 6 6.86 -26.43 -12.32
CA THR A 6 7.15 -26.99 -13.63
C THR A 6 7.09 -25.94 -14.73
N GLU A 7 7.54 -26.27 -15.93
CA GLU A 7 7.47 -25.39 -17.11
C GLU A 7 6.03 -25.17 -17.61
N GLN A 8 5.05 -25.95 -17.13
CA GLN A 8 3.65 -25.88 -17.53
C GLN A 8 2.81 -24.98 -16.60
N GLU A 9 3.44 -24.33 -15.62
CA GLU A 9 2.78 -23.49 -14.62
C GLU A 9 3.03 -22.00 -14.86
N ASN A 10 1.98 -21.19 -14.70
CA ASN A 10 2.09 -19.73 -14.65
C ASN A 10 2.28 -19.25 -13.21
N CYS A 11 3.05 -18.17 -13.01
CA CYS A 11 3.37 -17.66 -11.68
C CYS A 11 3.32 -16.13 -11.59
N VAL A 12 2.65 -15.62 -10.55
CA VAL A 12 2.70 -14.25 -10.04
C VAL A 12 2.45 -14.31 -8.53
N ALA A 13 3.15 -13.49 -7.76
CA ALA A 13 2.85 -13.30 -6.34
C ALA A 13 1.67 -12.34 -6.17
N HIS A 14 0.61 -12.74 -5.45
CA HIS A 14 -0.50 -11.84 -5.10
C HIS A 14 -0.37 -11.36 -3.66
N ASN A 15 -1.05 -10.27 -3.31
CA ASN A 15 -1.14 -9.84 -1.92
C ASN A 15 -1.64 -11.00 -1.05
N GLY A 16 -0.87 -11.37 -0.04
CA GLY A 16 -1.25 -12.35 0.97
C GLY A 16 -1.96 -11.70 2.16
N SER A 17 -2.26 -12.49 3.19
CA SER A 17 -2.80 -12.02 4.46
C SER A 17 -2.09 -12.66 5.64
N LEU A 18 -2.07 -11.97 6.78
CA LEU A 18 -1.48 -12.50 8.00
C LEU A 18 -2.39 -13.53 8.67
N ILE A 19 -1.77 -14.55 9.25
CA ILE A 19 -2.38 -15.47 10.19
C ILE A 19 -1.98 -15.00 11.59
N PRO A 20 -2.91 -14.53 12.43
CA PRO A 20 -2.59 -13.76 13.64
C PRO A 20 -2.19 -14.65 14.81
N VAL A 21 -1.14 -15.46 14.66
CA VAL A 21 -0.54 -16.23 15.75
C VAL A 21 0.19 -15.27 16.69
N PRO A 22 -0.07 -15.29 18.02
CA PRO A 22 0.57 -14.37 18.95
C PRO A 22 2.10 -14.42 18.90
N GLY A 23 2.74 -13.28 18.67
CA GLY A 23 4.20 -13.15 18.68
C GLY A 23 4.91 -13.72 17.44
N ARG A 24 4.18 -14.06 16.37
CA ARG A 24 4.74 -14.52 15.10
C ARG A 24 4.17 -13.73 13.93
N ASP A 25 4.99 -13.54 12.92
CA ASP A 25 4.61 -12.96 11.65
C ASP A 25 4.46 -14.09 10.62
N ILE A 26 3.24 -14.60 10.46
CA ILE A 26 2.92 -15.69 9.52
C ILE A 26 2.03 -15.15 8.42
N MET A 27 2.35 -15.45 7.17
CA MET A 27 1.56 -15.04 5.99
C MET A 27 1.06 -16.26 5.23
N VAL A 28 -0.16 -16.16 4.71
CA VAL A 28 -0.67 -17.04 3.64
C VAL A 28 -0.71 -16.27 2.33
N GLN A 29 -0.24 -16.90 1.26
CA GLN A 29 -0.10 -16.30 -0.06
C GLN A 29 -0.43 -17.30 -1.18
N ALA A 30 -0.95 -16.77 -2.29
CA ALA A 30 -1.27 -17.53 -3.49
C ALA A 30 -0.18 -17.36 -4.55
N TRP A 31 0.05 -18.42 -5.32
CA TRP A 31 1.10 -18.51 -6.34
C TRP A 31 0.59 -19.06 -7.67
N TYR A 32 -0.63 -18.68 -8.09
CA TYR A 32 -1.31 -19.30 -9.24
C TYR A 32 -1.22 -20.83 -9.16
N GLN A 33 -0.67 -21.49 -10.19
CA GLN A 33 -0.62 -22.95 -10.27
C GLN A 33 0.38 -23.54 -9.27
N GLY A 34 1.34 -22.74 -8.77
CA GLY A 34 2.19 -23.12 -7.63
C GLY A 34 1.46 -23.15 -6.29
N GLY A 35 0.15 -22.92 -6.28
CA GLY A 35 -0.70 -23.25 -5.14
C GLY A 35 -0.76 -22.20 -4.05
N VAL A 36 -0.80 -22.68 -2.81
CA VAL A 36 -0.87 -21.89 -1.57
C VAL A 36 0.41 -22.13 -0.79
N SER A 37 1.04 -21.07 -0.32
CA SER A 37 2.14 -21.14 0.66
C SER A 37 1.74 -20.44 1.95
N VAL A 38 2.08 -21.05 3.07
CA VAL A 38 2.06 -20.42 4.40
C VAL A 38 3.49 -20.39 4.90
N PHE A 39 4.00 -19.20 5.18
CA PHE A 39 5.37 -19.02 5.63
C PHE A 39 5.45 -18.13 6.87
N ASP A 40 6.39 -18.47 7.74
CA ASP A 40 6.78 -17.66 8.89
C ASP A 40 7.94 -16.75 8.49
N PHE A 41 7.76 -15.44 8.67
CA PHE A 41 8.75 -14.40 8.41
C PHE A 41 9.03 -13.54 9.65
N THR A 42 8.78 -14.08 10.86
CA THR A 42 9.11 -13.44 12.15
C THR A 42 10.59 -13.03 12.19
N ASP A 43 11.48 -13.88 11.66
CA ASP A 43 12.81 -13.45 11.20
C ASP A 43 12.75 -13.16 9.69
N SER A 44 12.55 -11.90 9.33
CA SER A 44 12.41 -11.50 7.93
C SER A 44 13.69 -11.70 7.10
N ALA A 45 14.84 -11.92 7.72
CA ALA A 45 16.07 -12.27 7.00
C ALA A 45 16.12 -13.76 6.59
N LYS A 46 15.27 -14.60 7.20
CA LYS A 46 15.23 -16.05 7.00
C LYS A 46 13.79 -16.59 7.04
N PRO A 47 12.91 -16.19 6.10
CA PRO A 47 11.57 -16.73 6.04
C PRO A 47 11.59 -18.23 5.77
N VAL A 48 10.68 -18.97 6.41
CA VAL A 48 10.55 -20.42 6.29
C VAL A 48 9.12 -20.77 5.90
N GLU A 49 8.94 -21.55 4.83
CA GLU A 49 7.65 -22.14 4.49
C GLU A 49 7.30 -23.23 5.50
N ILE A 50 6.12 -23.13 6.11
CA ILE A 50 5.66 -23.99 7.21
C ILE A 50 4.45 -24.85 6.84
N ALA A 51 3.74 -24.51 5.75
CA ALA A 51 2.71 -25.33 5.14
C ALA A 51 2.50 -24.91 3.68
N PHE A 52 2.02 -25.82 2.84
CA PHE A 52 1.65 -25.52 1.47
C PHE A 52 0.49 -26.41 1.02
N PHE A 53 -0.14 -26.01 -0.08
CA PHE A 53 -1.05 -26.86 -0.84
C PHE A 53 -0.81 -26.62 -2.32
N ASP A 54 -0.52 -27.70 -3.04
CA ASP A 54 -0.30 -27.69 -4.47
C ASP A 54 -1.18 -28.77 -5.12
N ARG A 55 -1.84 -28.39 -6.22
CA ARG A 55 -2.74 -29.25 -7.00
C ARG A 55 -2.10 -29.65 -8.34
N GLY A 56 -0.95 -29.09 -8.67
CA GLY A 56 -0.31 -29.20 -9.97
C GLY A 56 -1.06 -28.46 -11.07
N PRO A 57 -0.58 -28.63 -12.32
CA PRO A 57 -1.08 -27.86 -13.45
C PRO A 57 -2.55 -28.15 -13.75
N ILE A 58 -3.20 -27.23 -14.46
CA ILE A 58 -4.55 -27.42 -15.01
C ILE A 58 -4.57 -28.58 -16.00
N ASP A 59 -3.56 -28.64 -16.87
CA ASP A 59 -3.36 -29.68 -17.87
C ASP A 59 -1.90 -30.14 -17.84
N ALA A 60 -1.68 -31.45 -17.95
CA ALA A 60 -0.34 -32.04 -17.83
C ALA A 60 0.57 -31.78 -19.04
N THR A 61 0.02 -31.29 -20.15
CA THR A 61 0.71 -31.19 -21.44
C THR A 61 0.69 -29.78 -22.03
N GLN A 62 -0.25 -28.94 -21.62
CA GLN A 62 -0.41 -27.57 -22.12
C GLN A 62 -0.45 -26.56 -20.98
N LEU A 63 0.24 -25.44 -21.15
CA LEU A 63 0.14 -24.32 -20.22
C LEU A 63 -1.21 -23.62 -20.42
N ILE A 64 -2.08 -23.76 -19.43
CA ILE A 64 -3.39 -23.10 -19.34
C ILE A 64 -3.36 -22.18 -18.12
N ALA A 65 -3.86 -20.95 -18.28
CA ALA A 65 -3.97 -20.03 -17.15
C ALA A 65 -4.90 -20.58 -16.08
N GLY A 66 -4.39 -20.72 -14.86
CA GLY A 66 -5.13 -21.29 -13.73
C GLY A 66 -4.45 -21.02 -12.40
N GLY A 67 -4.89 -21.73 -11.37
CA GLY A 67 -4.35 -21.67 -10.03
C GLY A 67 -4.97 -20.57 -9.17
N TYR A 68 -4.48 -20.44 -7.92
CA TYR A 68 -5.03 -19.49 -6.97
C TYR A 68 -4.69 -18.06 -7.35
N TRP A 69 -5.72 -17.25 -7.56
CA TRP A 69 -5.60 -15.80 -7.68
C TRP A 69 -5.41 -15.14 -6.31
N SER A 70 -5.99 -15.72 -5.27
CA SER A 70 -5.88 -15.20 -3.92
C SER A 70 -6.13 -16.26 -2.88
N THR A 71 -5.44 -16.15 -1.74
CA THR A 71 -5.64 -16.97 -0.54
C THR A 71 -5.58 -16.09 0.69
N TYR A 72 -6.65 -16.10 1.49
CA TYR A 72 -6.79 -15.22 2.65
C TYR A 72 -7.22 -15.96 3.90
N TRP A 73 -6.59 -15.62 5.03
CA TRP A 73 -7.04 -16.04 6.34
C TRP A 73 -8.28 -15.25 6.75
N TYR A 74 -9.33 -15.97 7.13
CA TYR A 74 -10.54 -15.39 7.69
C TYR A 74 -11.11 -16.30 8.78
N ASN A 75 -11.11 -15.80 10.02
CA ASN A 75 -11.83 -16.38 11.16
C ASN A 75 -11.58 -17.89 11.39
N GLY A 76 -10.32 -18.34 11.27
CA GLY A 76 -9.92 -19.73 11.53
C GLY A 76 -9.73 -20.61 10.28
N ARG A 77 -9.93 -20.04 9.08
CA ARG A 77 -9.85 -20.77 7.80
C ARG A 77 -9.07 -19.96 6.78
N ILE A 78 -8.54 -20.65 5.78
CA ILE A 78 -7.94 -20.01 4.60
C ILE A 78 -8.90 -20.21 3.43
N TYR A 79 -9.28 -19.13 2.77
CA TYR A 79 -10.16 -19.13 1.61
C TYR A 79 -9.34 -18.88 0.36
N GLY A 80 -9.32 -19.83 -0.56
CA GLY A 80 -8.61 -19.73 -1.83
C GLY A 80 -9.57 -19.54 -3.00
N SER A 81 -9.42 -18.45 -3.76
CA SER A 81 -10.10 -18.26 -5.05
C SER A 81 -9.18 -18.70 -6.17
N GLU A 82 -9.61 -19.69 -6.93
CA GLU A 82 -8.90 -20.33 -8.03
C GLU A 82 -9.56 -19.92 -9.37
N ILE A 83 -8.74 -19.55 -10.36
CA ILE A 83 -9.19 -18.98 -11.65
C ILE A 83 -10.13 -19.89 -12.45
N ALA A 84 -9.83 -21.19 -12.54
CA ALA A 84 -10.49 -22.17 -13.40
C ALA A 84 -11.38 -23.17 -12.64
N ARG A 85 -11.10 -23.43 -11.36
CA ARG A 85 -11.64 -24.52 -10.53
C ARG A 85 -12.51 -24.01 -9.38
N GLY A 86 -12.64 -22.69 -9.19
CA GLY A 86 -13.58 -22.10 -8.24
C GLY A 86 -12.98 -21.78 -6.87
N MET A 87 -13.60 -22.21 -5.78
CA MET A 87 -13.19 -21.84 -4.41
C MET A 87 -12.85 -23.06 -3.56
N ASP A 88 -11.76 -22.96 -2.82
CA ASP A 88 -11.36 -23.92 -1.79
C ASP A 88 -11.37 -23.27 -0.40
N VAL A 89 -11.64 -24.07 0.63
CA VAL A 89 -11.60 -23.63 2.03
C VAL A 89 -10.73 -24.60 2.83
N PHE A 90 -9.60 -24.10 3.30
CA PHE A 90 -8.62 -24.88 4.05
C PHE A 90 -8.70 -24.61 5.55
N ARG A 91 -8.19 -25.58 6.31
CA ARG A 91 -7.97 -25.47 7.75
C ARG A 91 -6.54 -25.93 8.04
N LEU A 92 -5.82 -25.15 8.84
CA LEU A 92 -4.49 -25.55 9.31
C LEU A 92 -4.60 -26.76 10.24
N LEU A 93 -3.61 -27.65 10.15
CA LEU A 93 -3.43 -28.78 11.05
C LEU A 93 -2.16 -28.58 11.87
N PRO A 94 -2.10 -29.12 13.10
CA PRO A 94 -0.87 -29.11 13.87
C PRO A 94 0.28 -29.79 13.13
N SER A 95 1.48 -29.24 13.25
CA SER A 95 2.73 -29.75 12.68
C SER A 95 3.91 -29.43 13.61
N GLU A 96 5.12 -29.79 13.19
CA GLU A 96 6.35 -29.39 13.89
C GLU A 96 6.57 -27.87 13.93
N PHE A 97 5.99 -27.13 12.98
CA PHE A 97 6.14 -25.68 12.85
C PHE A 97 5.00 -24.88 13.50
N LEU A 98 3.86 -25.53 13.76
CA LEU A 98 2.65 -24.88 14.23
C LEU A 98 1.83 -25.81 15.12
N SER A 99 1.70 -25.47 16.41
CA SER A 99 0.94 -26.27 17.37
C SER A 99 -0.58 -26.03 17.28
N GLN A 100 -1.39 -26.94 17.85
CA GLN A 100 -2.84 -26.75 17.96
C GLN A 100 -3.18 -25.46 18.74
N ASN A 101 -2.43 -25.16 19.81
CA ASN A 101 -2.66 -23.97 20.62
C ASN A 101 -2.45 -22.67 19.83
N GLU A 102 -1.46 -22.64 18.94
CA GLU A 102 -1.22 -21.47 18.07
C GLU A 102 -2.32 -21.31 17.03
N ILE A 103 -2.81 -22.41 16.44
CA ILE A 103 -3.96 -22.39 15.52
C ILE A 103 -5.22 -21.88 16.21
N ASP A 104 -5.48 -22.36 17.43
CA ASP A 104 -6.63 -21.95 18.24
C ASP A 104 -6.52 -20.46 18.61
N ALA A 105 -5.34 -20.00 19.04
CA ALA A 105 -5.09 -18.60 19.36
C ALA A 105 -5.30 -17.67 18.15
N ALA A 106 -4.79 -18.04 16.97
CA ALA A 106 -5.03 -17.29 15.74
C ALA A 106 -6.52 -17.21 15.36
N SER A 107 -7.29 -18.25 15.70
CA SER A 107 -8.73 -18.31 15.43
C SER A 107 -9.58 -17.45 16.37
N LEU A 108 -9.01 -16.97 17.49
CA LEU A 108 -9.67 -16.02 18.40
C LEU A 108 -9.76 -14.61 17.82
N VAL A 109 -8.83 -14.23 16.93
CA VAL A 109 -8.90 -12.95 16.23
C VAL A 109 -9.96 -13.08 15.14
N ARG A 110 -11.04 -12.32 15.31
CA ARG A 110 -12.19 -12.35 14.40
C ARG A 110 -12.48 -10.97 13.84
N SER A 111 -12.80 -10.95 12.56
CA SER A 111 -13.28 -9.76 11.86
C SER A 111 -14.67 -10.02 11.28
N SER A 112 -15.55 -9.02 11.35
CA SER A 112 -16.84 -9.04 10.65
C SER A 112 -16.69 -8.71 9.16
N GLU A 113 -15.66 -7.96 8.83
CA GLU A 113 -15.27 -7.57 7.47
C GLU A 113 -13.75 -7.69 7.35
N LEU A 114 -13.28 -8.18 6.22
CA LEU A 114 -11.86 -8.29 5.92
C LEU A 114 -11.57 -7.70 4.55
N ASN A 115 -10.72 -6.69 4.51
CA ASN A 115 -10.12 -6.17 3.28
C ASN A 115 -8.60 -6.20 3.41
N VAL A 116 -8.01 -7.29 2.93
CA VAL A 116 -6.55 -7.49 2.87
C VAL A 116 -5.84 -6.52 1.94
N GLN A 117 -6.58 -5.85 1.06
CA GLN A 117 -6.06 -4.84 0.14
C GLN A 117 -6.45 -3.42 0.56
N ALA A 118 -6.88 -3.22 1.82
CA ALA A 118 -7.37 -1.92 2.28
C ALA A 118 -6.30 -0.83 2.06
N GLN A 119 -6.50 -0.01 1.03
CA GLN A 119 -5.76 1.22 0.81
C GLN A 119 -6.57 2.35 1.43
N THR A 120 -6.14 2.82 2.60
CA THR A 120 -6.80 3.98 3.22
C THR A 120 -6.51 5.24 2.42
N ARG A 121 -7.48 6.16 2.40
CA ARG A 121 -7.27 7.47 1.78
C ARG A 121 -6.16 8.19 2.53
N ALA A 122 -5.04 8.42 1.86
CA ALA A 122 -3.97 9.24 2.40
C ALA A 122 -4.45 10.70 2.54
N THR A 123 -4.19 11.29 3.71
CA THR A 123 -4.37 12.71 3.97
C THR A 123 -3.04 13.30 4.39
N TRP A 124 -2.68 14.45 3.83
CA TRP A 124 -1.39 15.07 4.12
C TRP A 124 -1.56 16.29 5.03
N PRO A 125 -0.71 16.46 6.06
CA PRO A 125 -0.76 17.63 6.93
C PRO A 125 -0.31 18.88 6.17
N ALA A 126 -0.86 20.03 6.53
CA ALA A 126 -0.56 21.31 5.90
C ALA A 126 0.86 21.82 6.28
N THR A 127 1.88 21.33 5.59
CA THR A 127 3.30 21.57 5.88
C THR A 127 4.06 22.09 4.67
N ALA A 128 5.24 22.69 4.89
CA ALA A 128 6.09 23.17 3.79
C ALA A 128 6.59 22.03 2.89
N VAL A 129 6.71 20.80 3.43
CA VAL A 129 7.06 19.61 2.64
C VAL A 129 6.00 19.33 1.58
N VAL A 130 4.72 19.36 1.98
CA VAL A 130 3.58 19.16 1.08
C VAL A 130 3.44 20.32 0.09
N GLY A 131 3.68 21.56 0.53
CA GLY A 131 3.70 22.73 -0.35
C GLY A 131 4.78 22.64 -1.44
N ARG A 132 6.00 22.21 -1.10
CA ARG A 132 7.06 21.97 -2.08
C ARG A 132 6.67 20.88 -3.08
N ALA A 133 6.04 19.80 -2.60
CA ALA A 133 5.55 18.75 -3.49
C ALA A 133 4.49 19.25 -4.49
N TYR A 134 3.58 20.15 -4.10
CA TYR A 134 2.64 20.78 -5.04
C TYR A 134 3.36 21.68 -6.04
N LEU A 135 4.34 22.45 -5.58
CA LEU A 135 5.14 23.33 -6.44
C LEU A 135 5.94 22.54 -7.48
N ASP A 136 6.56 21.42 -7.09
CA ASP A 136 7.30 20.55 -8.01
C ASP A 136 6.39 19.92 -9.07
N GLN A 137 5.15 19.58 -8.69
CA GLN A 137 4.13 19.08 -9.61
C GLN A 137 3.72 20.14 -10.64
N LEU A 138 3.43 21.36 -10.18
CA LEU A 138 3.08 22.48 -11.05
C LEU A 138 4.23 22.83 -12.01
N ASN A 139 5.48 22.86 -11.52
CA ASN A 139 6.66 23.12 -12.36
C ASN A 139 6.82 22.06 -13.46
N ARG A 140 6.65 20.78 -13.11
CA ARG A 140 6.76 19.68 -14.08
C ARG A 140 5.64 19.71 -15.12
N ALA A 141 4.43 20.08 -14.72
CA ALA A 141 3.29 20.24 -15.62
C ALA A 141 3.34 21.53 -16.44
N LYS A 142 4.29 22.46 -16.14
CA LYS A 142 4.28 23.84 -16.64
C LYS A 142 2.99 24.60 -16.29
N GLY A 143 2.32 24.20 -15.21
CA GLY A 143 1.08 24.79 -14.69
C GLY A 143 1.29 26.04 -13.84
N ILE A 144 2.52 26.50 -13.71
CA ILE A 144 2.90 27.72 -12.98
C ILE A 144 4.03 28.43 -13.73
N PRO A 145 3.94 29.76 -13.93
CA PRO A 145 5.04 30.56 -14.46
C PRO A 145 6.28 30.51 -13.56
N ALA A 146 7.48 30.59 -14.15
CA ALA A 146 8.75 30.42 -13.42
C ALA A 146 8.97 31.46 -12.31
N ASP A 147 8.56 32.70 -12.55
CA ASP A 147 8.59 33.80 -11.58
C ASP A 147 7.63 33.54 -10.41
N ARG A 148 6.42 33.07 -10.70
CA ARG A 148 5.44 32.66 -9.68
C ARG A 148 5.95 31.50 -8.85
N ALA A 149 6.58 30.51 -9.49
CA ALA A 149 7.16 29.36 -8.81
C ALA A 149 8.29 29.77 -7.85
N ALA A 150 9.17 30.68 -8.27
CA ALA A 150 10.23 31.22 -7.42
C ALA A 150 9.66 31.98 -6.20
N ALA A 151 8.62 32.79 -6.41
CA ALA A 151 7.94 33.51 -5.33
C ALA A 151 7.28 32.55 -4.32
N ALA A 152 6.59 31.51 -4.81
CA ALA A 152 5.96 30.50 -3.96
C ALA A 152 7.00 29.67 -3.18
N LYS A 153 8.12 29.31 -3.82
CA LYS A 153 9.25 28.63 -3.15
C LYS A 153 9.78 29.47 -1.99
N SER A 154 10.06 30.75 -2.25
CA SER A 154 10.56 31.68 -1.23
C SER A 154 9.57 31.84 -0.07
N ALA A 155 8.27 31.92 -0.36
CA ALA A 155 7.22 31.99 0.66
C ALA A 155 7.12 30.73 1.54
N LEU A 156 7.38 29.55 0.98
CA LEU A 156 7.44 28.28 1.72
C LEU A 156 8.72 28.14 2.56
N GLU A 157 9.85 28.65 2.07
CA GLU A 157 11.14 28.64 2.80
C GLU A 157 11.15 29.63 3.97
N HIS A 158 10.56 30.81 3.77
CA HIS A 158 10.49 31.87 4.77
C HIS A 158 9.12 31.90 5.42
N ALA A 159 8.73 30.77 6.01
CA ALA A 159 7.41 30.60 6.63
C ALA A 159 7.13 31.53 7.84
N HIS A 160 8.13 32.28 8.31
CA HIS A 160 7.99 33.30 9.35
C HIS A 160 8.38 34.70 8.87
N GLY A 161 8.58 34.87 7.56
CA GLY A 161 8.89 36.14 6.92
C GLY A 161 7.66 37.06 6.83
N ASP A 162 7.83 38.13 6.05
CA ASP A 162 6.84 39.18 5.83
C ASP A 162 5.46 38.60 5.41
N ARG A 163 4.49 38.75 6.30
CA ARG A 163 3.12 38.27 6.13
C ARG A 163 2.42 38.92 4.93
N THR A 164 2.66 40.20 4.68
CA THR A 164 2.05 40.94 3.58
C THR A 164 2.55 40.41 2.24
N LYS A 165 3.86 40.16 2.13
CA LYS A 165 4.45 39.55 0.92
C LYS A 165 3.90 38.14 0.68
N ARG A 166 3.79 37.33 1.72
CA ARG A 166 3.18 36.00 1.62
C ARG A 166 1.71 36.06 1.19
N GLU A 167 0.94 36.97 1.75
CA GLU A 167 -0.47 37.16 1.41
C GLU A 167 -0.63 37.56 -0.07
N ALA A 168 0.26 38.42 -0.58
CA ALA A 168 0.28 38.79 -1.99
C ALA A 168 0.57 37.58 -2.90
N VAL A 169 1.56 36.74 -2.54
CA VAL A 169 1.86 35.51 -3.27
C VAL A 169 0.67 34.56 -3.27
N ALA A 170 0.05 34.32 -2.11
CA ALA A 170 -1.10 33.44 -1.99
C ALA A 170 -2.32 33.95 -2.79
N THR A 171 -2.60 35.24 -2.71
CA THR A 171 -3.70 35.87 -3.47
C THR A 171 -3.52 35.67 -4.95
N GLN A 172 -2.29 35.79 -5.46
CA GLN A 172 -2.13 35.55 -6.87
C GLN A 172 -2.17 34.07 -7.26
N LEU A 173 -1.66 33.16 -6.42
CA LEU A 173 -1.83 31.73 -6.70
C LEU A 173 -3.33 31.35 -6.82
N GLU A 174 -4.22 32.00 -6.06
CA GLU A 174 -5.67 31.80 -6.23
C GLU A 174 -6.24 32.39 -7.51
N GLN A 175 -5.74 33.55 -7.95
CA GLN A 175 -6.13 34.15 -9.22
C GLN A 175 -5.69 33.26 -10.38
N ASP A 176 -4.43 32.79 -10.36
CA ASP A 176 -3.87 31.89 -11.36
C ASP A 176 -4.67 30.56 -11.39
N ALA A 177 -5.14 30.07 -10.23
CA ALA A 177 -6.00 28.90 -10.14
C ALA A 177 -7.39 29.09 -10.78
N GLY A 178 -7.87 30.33 -10.94
CA GLY A 178 -9.14 30.63 -11.60
C GLY A 178 -9.12 30.38 -13.11
N ALA A 179 -7.93 30.42 -13.72
CA ALA A 179 -7.72 30.24 -15.15
C ALA A 179 -7.01 28.92 -15.52
N ALA A 180 -6.57 28.14 -14.52
CA ALA A 180 -5.84 26.90 -14.70
C ALA A 180 -6.76 25.68 -14.91
N GLU A 181 -6.20 24.62 -15.49
CA GLU A 181 -6.86 23.31 -15.55
C GLU A 181 -7.17 22.78 -14.15
N THR A 182 -8.21 21.95 -14.02
CA THR A 182 -8.76 21.49 -12.74
C THR A 182 -7.72 20.96 -11.76
N HIS A 183 -6.75 20.17 -12.26
CA HIS A 183 -5.68 19.59 -11.44
C HIS A 183 -4.70 20.66 -10.93
N ASP A 184 -4.22 21.53 -11.81
CA ASP A 184 -3.26 22.59 -11.45
C ASP A 184 -3.92 23.66 -10.59
N ALA A 185 -5.18 23.98 -10.86
CA ALA A 185 -5.99 24.86 -10.03
C ALA A 185 -6.12 24.34 -8.59
N ALA A 186 -6.24 23.01 -8.39
CA ALA A 186 -6.28 22.42 -7.06
C ALA A 186 -4.94 22.60 -6.32
N HIS A 187 -3.81 22.36 -6.99
CA HIS A 187 -2.48 22.56 -6.42
C HIS A 187 -2.16 24.02 -6.12
N LEU A 188 -2.53 24.95 -7.00
CA LEU A 188 -2.37 26.39 -6.80
C LEU A 188 -3.16 26.88 -5.58
N ARG A 189 -4.43 26.45 -5.42
CA ARG A 189 -5.25 26.76 -4.23
C ARG A 189 -4.68 26.16 -2.96
N ALA A 190 -4.22 24.91 -3.01
CA ALA A 190 -3.61 24.25 -1.85
C ALA A 190 -2.31 24.96 -1.42
N LEU A 191 -1.50 25.39 -2.39
CA LEU A 191 -0.28 26.16 -2.15
C LEU A 191 -0.58 27.55 -1.58
N ALA A 192 -1.60 28.24 -2.09
CA ALA A 192 -2.07 29.52 -1.54
C ALA A 192 -2.53 29.36 -0.09
N ALA A 193 -3.36 28.37 0.21
CA ALA A 193 -3.84 28.09 1.57
C ALA A 193 -2.69 27.81 2.54
N LEU A 194 -1.69 27.02 2.11
CA LEU A 194 -0.47 26.76 2.88
C LEU A 194 0.32 28.04 3.16
N ILE A 195 0.49 28.90 2.16
CA ILE A 195 1.21 30.18 2.28
C ILE A 195 0.42 31.22 3.10
N ARG A 196 -0.91 31.13 3.20
CA ARG A 196 -1.70 31.95 4.14
C ARG A 196 -1.70 31.43 5.56
N GLY A 197 -1.54 30.12 5.72
CA GLY A 197 -1.63 29.43 6.99
C GLY A 197 -0.77 30.06 8.09
N PRO A 198 -1.31 30.25 9.31
CA PRO A 198 -0.66 31.05 10.35
C PRO A 198 0.64 30.43 10.90
N ARG A 199 0.90 29.13 10.66
CA ARG A 199 2.15 28.43 11.01
C ARG A 199 2.33 27.20 10.11
N LEU A 200 3.27 27.22 9.19
CA LEU A 200 3.73 25.97 8.56
C LEU A 200 4.49 25.21 9.64
N ARG A 201 3.94 24.09 10.12
CA ARG A 201 4.70 23.22 11.02
C ARG A 201 5.82 22.59 10.20
N TYR A 202 7.06 22.98 10.48
CA TYR A 202 8.18 22.12 10.12
C TYR A 202 8.05 20.86 10.98
N PRO A 203 8.15 19.65 10.42
CA PRO A 203 8.31 18.48 11.27
C PRO A 203 9.54 18.73 12.14
N CYS A 204 9.41 18.59 13.46
CA CYS A 204 10.58 18.52 14.33
C CYS A 204 11.41 17.35 13.81
N VAL A 205 12.57 17.65 13.23
CA VAL A 205 13.60 16.65 12.98
C VAL A 205 14.20 16.36 14.35
N SER A 206 13.75 15.28 14.99
CA SER A 206 14.52 14.67 16.07
C SER A 206 15.76 14.07 15.42
N VAL A 207 16.93 14.57 15.81
CA VAL A 207 18.25 14.01 15.49
C VAL A 207 18.41 12.67 16.21
#